data_AF-A0A947C9P3-F1
#
_entry.id   AF-A0A947C9P3-F1
#
_cell.length_a   1.000
_cell.length_b   1.000
_cell.length_c   1.000
_cell.angle_alpha   90.00
_cell.angle_beta   90.00
_cell.angle_gamma   90.00
#
_symmetry.space_group_name_H-M   'P 1'
#
loop_
_entity.id
_entity.type
_entity.pdbx_description
1 polymer ?
#
loop_
_entity_poly.entity_id
_entity_poly.type
_entity_poly.pdbx_seq_one_letter_code
_entity_poly.pdbx_strand_id
1 'polypeptide(L)' 'RQKRFQGSHFANDQQSAEFNQFVVQGRIDPCLTQTFGFDGIPTAHQLMYENRHGHGNMSCLVNATDKGLGRDNSFQ' A
#
# COMPACT_ATOMS: atom_id res chain seq x y z
N ARG A 1 17.80 -24.27 22.31
CA ARG A 1 16.60 -24.34 21.44
C ARG A 1 17.06 -24.22 19.99
N GLN A 2 16.60 -25.09 19.08
CA GLN A 2 16.87 -24.94 17.65
C GLN A 2 15.99 -23.84 17.04
N LYS A 3 16.52 -23.10 16.05
CA LYS A 3 15.76 -22.09 15.31
C LYS A 3 14.98 -22.76 14.17
N ARG A 4 13.81 -22.21 13.83
CA ARG A 4 12.99 -22.61 12.67
C ARG A 4 13.18 -21.62 11.53
N PHE A 5 13.38 -22.12 10.32
CA PHE A 5 13.27 -21.31 9.11
C PHE A 5 11.85 -21.46 8.57
N GLN A 6 11.09 -20.36 8.53
CA GLN A 6 9.68 -20.38 8.12
C GLN A 6 9.50 -19.56 6.84
N GLY A 7 9.17 -20.23 5.76
CA GLY A 7 8.75 -19.57 4.52
C GLY A 7 7.37 -18.94 4.67
N SER A 8 7.12 -17.87 3.92
CA SER A 8 5.80 -17.25 3.78
C SER A 8 5.62 -16.75 2.34
N HIS A 9 4.38 -16.68 1.88
CA HIS A 9 4.05 -16.16 0.56
C HIS A 9 2.65 -15.54 0.61
N PHE A 10 2.60 -14.21 0.59
CA PHE A 10 1.37 -13.43 0.69
C PHE A 10 0.50 -13.82 1.91
N ALA A 11 -0.83 -13.76 1.76
CA ALA A 11 -1.84 -14.05 2.76
C ALA A 11 -3.09 -14.64 2.10
N ASN A 12 -3.87 -15.44 2.85
CA ASN A 12 -5.19 -15.87 2.40
C ASN A 12 -6.24 -14.77 2.62
N ASP A 13 -7.47 -14.99 2.14
CA ASP A 13 -8.57 -14.02 2.23
C ASP A 13 -8.89 -13.62 3.66
N GLN A 14 -8.91 -14.59 4.59
CA GLN A 14 -9.20 -14.32 6.00
C GLN A 14 -8.13 -13.43 6.63
N GLN A 15 -6.86 -13.77 6.42
CA GLN A 15 -5.72 -12.98 6.92
C GLN A 15 -5.71 -11.56 6.33
N SER A 16 -6.07 -11.42 5.06
CA SER A 16 -6.15 -10.13 4.37
C SER A 16 -7.29 -9.27 4.91
N ALA A 17 -8.46 -9.88 5.17
CA ALA A 17 -9.61 -9.19 5.77
C ALA A 17 -9.31 -8.71 7.20
N GLU A 18 -8.67 -9.56 8.02
CA GLU A 18 -8.24 -9.21 9.38
C GLU A 18 -7.21 -8.06 9.37
N PHE A 19 -6.23 -8.11 8.46
CA PHE A 19 -5.28 -7.01 8.29
C PHE A 19 -5.98 -5.70 7.87
N ASN A 20 -6.91 -5.76 6.93
CA ASN A 20 -7.66 -4.59 6.47
C ASN A 20 -8.49 -3.95 7.60
N GLN A 21 -9.05 -4.75 8.52
CA GLN A 21 -9.74 -4.21 9.70
C GLN A 21 -8.81 -3.35 10.57
N PHE A 22 -7.54 -3.72 10.73
CA PHE A 22 -6.58 -2.90 11.46
C PHE A 22 -6.25 -1.58 10.76
N VAL A 23 -6.25 -1.56 9.42
CA VAL A 23 -6.12 -0.32 8.64
C VAL A 23 -7.36 0.57 8.84
N VAL A 24 -8.57 0.01 8.74
CA VAL A 24 -9.83 0.74 8.99
C VAL A 24 -9.89 1.32 10.40
N GLN A 25 -9.44 0.56 11.41
CA GLN A 25 -9.35 1.01 12.80
C GLN A 25 -8.22 2.02 13.07
N GLY A 26 -7.42 2.39 12.06
CA GLY A 26 -6.29 3.32 12.21
C GLY A 26 -5.13 2.77 13.03
N ARG A 27 -5.06 1.44 13.24
CA ARG A 27 -3.97 0.79 13.97
C ARG A 27 -2.73 0.55 13.08
N ILE A 28 -2.92 0.57 11.77
CA ILE A 28 -1.87 0.42 10.77
C ILE A 28 -1.92 1.61 9.82
N ASP A 29 -0.78 2.27 9.64
CA ASP A 29 -0.61 3.34 8.66
C ASP A 29 -0.28 2.74 7.27
N PRO A 30 -0.90 3.21 6.18
CA PRO A 30 -0.59 2.75 4.82
C PRO A 30 0.82 3.10 4.33
N CYS A 31 1.57 3.95 5.04
CA CYS A 31 2.94 4.38 4.73
C CYS A 31 3.10 4.92 3.29
N LEU A 32 2.12 5.70 2.81
CA LEU A 32 2.15 6.26 1.46
C LEU A 32 3.15 7.42 1.35
N THR A 33 4.13 7.32 0.45
CA THR A 33 5.18 8.35 0.28
C THR A 33 5.02 9.20 -0.96
N GLN A 34 4.58 8.61 -2.07
CA GLN A 34 4.48 9.32 -3.34
C GLN A 34 3.28 8.83 -4.15
N THR A 35 2.61 9.78 -4.80
CA THR A 35 1.46 9.50 -5.68
C THR A 35 1.70 10.11 -7.05
N PHE A 36 1.52 9.29 -8.09
CA PHE A 36 1.65 9.64 -9.50
C PHE A 36 0.29 9.73 -10.18
N GLY A 37 0.20 10.49 -11.27
CA GLY A 37 -0.92 10.37 -12.21
C GLY A 37 -0.82 9.10 -13.05
N PHE A 38 -1.85 8.83 -13.86
CA PHE A 38 -1.88 7.65 -14.74
C PHE A 38 -0.68 7.58 -15.69
N ASP A 39 -0.35 8.70 -16.34
CA ASP A 39 0.82 8.80 -17.24
C ASP A 39 2.17 8.65 -16.50
N GLY A 40 2.17 8.74 -15.16
CA GLY A 40 3.36 8.58 -14.33
C GLY A 40 3.66 7.15 -13.89
N ILE A 41 2.79 6.17 -14.23
CA ILE A 41 2.99 4.75 -13.90
C ILE A 41 4.36 4.24 -14.37
N PRO A 42 4.82 4.49 -15.61
CA PRO A 42 6.15 4.02 -16.05
C PRO A 42 7.29 4.56 -15.17
N THR A 43 7.23 5.84 -14.78
CA THR A 43 8.22 6.45 -13.89
C THR A 43 8.19 5.82 -12.50
N ALA A 44 7.01 5.55 -11.93
CA ALA A 44 6.89 4.88 -10.64
C ALA A 44 7.56 3.50 -10.65
N HIS A 45 7.35 2.73 -11.72
CA HIS A 45 8.01 1.42 -11.88
C HIS A 45 9.52 1.54 -12.06
N GLN A 46 10.02 2.53 -12.80
CA GLN A 46 11.46 2.75 -12.96
C GLN A 46 12.13 3.10 -11.62
N LEU A 47 11.51 3.94 -10.80
CA LEU A 47 12.00 4.28 -9.46
C LEU A 47 12.03 3.06 -8.53
N MET A 48 11.07 2.14 -8.67
CA MET A 48 11.06 0.88 -7.94
C MET A 48 12.22 -0.02 -8.36
N TYR A 49 12.39 -0.22 -9.67
CA TYR A 49 13.47 -1.03 -10.25
C TYR A 49 14.86 -0.55 -9.82
N GLU A 50 15.08 0.77 -9.82
CA GLU A 50 16.35 1.38 -9.42
C GLU A 50 16.52 1.55 -7.90
N ASN A 51 15.51 1.17 -7.09
CA ASN A 51 15.47 1.41 -5.64
C ASN A 51 15.62 2.90 -5.25
N ARG A 52 15.05 3.81 -6.04
CA ARG A 52 15.09 5.28 -5.85
C ARG A 52 13.78 5.88 -5.34
N HIS A 53 12.78 5.04 -5.06
CA HIS A 53 11.53 5.46 -4.45
C HIS A 53 11.71 5.76 -2.96
N GLY A 54 10.88 6.62 -2.39
CA GLY A 54 10.88 6.89 -0.96
C GLY A 54 10.53 5.66 -0.13
N HIS A 55 10.96 5.62 1.13
CA HIS A 55 10.67 4.51 2.06
C HIS A 55 9.17 4.38 2.34
N GLY A 56 8.55 3.34 1.81
CA GLY A 56 7.11 3.07 1.97
C GLY A 56 6.48 2.70 0.65
N ASN A 57 5.19 3.01 0.51
CA ASN A 57 4.39 2.64 -0.65
C ASN A 57 4.22 3.83 -1.62
N MET A 58 4.18 3.53 -2.92
CA MET A 58 3.76 4.49 -3.96
C MET A 58 2.38 4.12 -4.48
N SER A 59 1.59 5.12 -4.91
CA SER A 59 0.29 4.91 -5.54
C SER A 59 0.18 5.65 -6.89
N CYS A 60 -0.69 5.16 -7.77
CA CYS A 60 -0.97 5.81 -9.05
C CYS A 60 -2.48 6.09 -9.16
N LEU A 61 -2.83 7.31 -9.56
CA LEU A 61 -4.20 7.69 -9.85
C LEU A 61 -4.63 7.02 -11.17
N VAL A 62 -5.85 6.50 -11.20
CA VAL A 62 -6.47 5.92 -12.41
C VAL A 62 -7.66 6.77 -12.84
N ASN A 63 -8.79 6.68 -12.12
CA ASN A 63 -9.98 7.51 -12.38
C ASN A 63 -10.16 8.63 -11.34
N ALA A 64 -9.41 8.62 -10.25
CA ALA A 64 -9.37 9.75 -9.32
C ALA A 64 -8.66 10.92 -10.02
N THR A 65 -9.34 12.07 -10.13
CA THR A 65 -8.79 13.25 -10.82
C THR A 65 -7.71 13.95 -9.99
N ASP A 66 -7.77 13.83 -8.67
CA ASP A 66 -6.86 14.48 -7.73
C ASP A 66 -6.53 13.59 -6.52
N LYS A 67 -5.45 13.96 -5.81
CA LYS A 67 -5.08 13.34 -4.53
C LYS A 67 -6.09 13.74 -3.44
N GLY A 68 -6.29 12.85 -2.46
CA GLY A 68 -7.15 13.13 -1.30
C GLY A 68 -8.65 12.93 -1.52
N LEU A 69 -9.07 12.51 -2.73
CA LEU A 69 -10.46 12.13 -3.01
C LEU A 69 -10.82 10.76 -2.43
N GLY A 70 -12.12 10.51 -2.24
CA GLY A 70 -12.65 9.20 -1.82
C GLY A 70 -12.64 8.94 -0.31
N ARG A 71 -12.32 9.95 0.50
CA ARG A 71 -12.44 9.84 1.96
C ARG A 71 -13.91 9.81 2.36
N ASP A 72 -14.34 8.67 2.90
CA ASP A 72 -15.62 8.53 3.58
C ASP A 72 -15.38 8.31 5.07
N ASN A 73 -15.92 9.21 5.90
CA ASN A 73 -15.82 9.13 7.36
C ASN A 73 -17.05 8.44 7.98
N SER A 74 -17.98 7.89 7.18
CA SER A 74 -19.19 7.22 7.69
C SER A 74 -18.91 5.91 8.46
N PHE A 75 -17.67 5.42 8.41
CA PHE A 75 -17.19 4.21 9.09
C PHE A 75 -16.28 4.47 10.30
N GLN A 76 -16.19 5.72 10.77
CA GLN A 76 -15.52 6.07 12.03
C GLN A 76 -16.49 6.02 13.23
#